data_AF-T0Z623-F1
#
_entry.id   AF-T0Z623-F1
#
_cell.length_a   1.000
_cell.length_b   1.000
_cell.length_c   1.000
_cell.angle_alpha   90.00
_cell.angle_beta   90.00
_cell.angle_gamma   90.00
#
_symmetry.space_group_name_H-M   'P 1'
#
loop_
_entity.id
_entity.type
_entity.pdbx_description
1 polymer ?
#
loop_
_entity_poly.entity_id
_entity_poly.type
_entity_poly.pdbx_seq_one_letter_code
_entity_poly.pdbx_strand_id
1 'polypeptide(L)' 'RNVHAVQMELACRGYLDEPATPDPGNWPPPFEPERAAALGAVLRRVLAACSNFAHSDTGAAR' A
#
# COMPACT_ATOMS: atom_id res chain seq x y z
N ARG A 1 -17.01 12.47 -14.39
CA ARG A 1 -16.09 12.22 -15.54
C ARG A 1 -14.72 12.78 -15.13
N ASN A 2 -13.60 12.22 -15.60
CA ASN A 2 -12.22 12.59 -15.20
C ASN A 2 -11.86 12.22 -13.75
N VAL A 3 -12.18 10.99 -13.33
CA VAL A 3 -11.74 10.44 -12.04
C VAL A 3 -10.91 9.20 -12.33
N HIS A 4 -9.66 9.18 -11.86
CA HIS A 4 -8.82 7.99 -11.84
C HIS A 4 -8.97 7.32 -10.48
N ALA A 5 -9.26 6.02 -10.46
CA ALA A 5 -9.41 5.25 -9.24
C ALA A 5 -8.58 3.97 -9.33
N VAL A 6 -7.97 3.58 -8.22
CA VAL A 6 -7.25 2.32 -8.06
C VAL A 6 -7.61 1.73 -6.71
N GLN A 7 -7.82 0.42 -6.68
CA GLN A 7 -7.95 -0.38 -5.45
C GLN A 7 -6.71 -1.27 -5.35
N MET A 8 -6.16 -1.39 -4.15
CA MET A 8 -4.96 -2.19 -3.88
C MET A 8 -5.17 -3.03 -2.62
N GLU A 9 -4.75 -4.30 -2.68
CA GLU A 9 -4.68 -5.19 -1.53
C GLU A 9 -3.24 -5.56 -1.24
N LEU A 10 -2.88 -5.58 0.05
CA LEU A 10 -1.57 -5.99 0.52
C LEU A 10 -1.73 -7.26 1.35
N ALA A 11 -0.90 -8.26 1.07
CA ALA A 11 -0.84 -9.43 1.92
C ALA A 11 -0.24 -9.08 3.28
N CYS A 12 -0.90 -9.46 4.38
CA CYS A 12 -0.47 -9.20 5.77
C CYS A 12 1.00 -9.56 6.02
N ARG A 13 1.42 -10.76 5.61
CA ARG A 13 2.82 -11.23 5.66
C ARG A 13 3.87 -10.24 5.11
N GLY A 14 3.49 -9.31 4.24
CA GLY A 14 4.40 -8.30 3.69
C GLY A 14 4.73 -7.15 4.63
N TYR A 15 3.96 -6.94 5.71
CA TYR A 15 4.17 -5.83 6.65
C TYR A 15 3.95 -6.18 8.12
N LEU A 16 3.43 -7.36 8.42
CA LEU A 16 3.34 -7.89 9.78
C LEU A 16 3.71 -9.38 9.81
N ASP A 17 4.16 -9.84 10.97
CA ASP A 17 4.35 -11.25 11.27
C ASP A 17 3.10 -11.81 11.93
N GLU A 18 2.38 -12.65 11.20
CA GLU A 18 1.20 -13.33 11.74
C GLU A 18 1.63 -14.35 12.80
N PRO A 19 1.04 -14.36 14.00
CA PRO A 19 1.29 -15.41 14.97
C PRO A 19 0.82 -16.75 14.39
N ALA A 20 1.49 -17.84 14.77
CA ALA A 20 1.15 -19.18 14.30
C ALA A 20 -0.31 -19.58 14.61
N THR A 21 -0.89 -19.04 15.68
CA THR A 21 -2.31 -19.17 16.01
C THR A 21 -2.85 -17.83 16.54
N PRO A 22 -3.62 -17.09 15.73
CA PRO A 22 -4.18 -15.81 16.16
C PRO A 22 -5.25 -15.97 17.26
N ASP A 23 -5.22 -15.09 18.25
CA ASP A 23 -6.22 -14.95 19.30
C ASP A 23 -6.43 -13.47 19.69
N PRO A 24 -7.48 -13.11 20.45
CA PRO A 24 -7.74 -11.72 20.82
C PRO A 24 -6.64 -11.01 21.64
N GLY A 25 -5.74 -11.74 22.28
CA GLY A 25 -4.63 -11.21 23.08
C GLY A 25 -3.32 -11.04 22.30
N ASN A 26 -3.18 -11.68 21.14
CA ASN A 26 -1.98 -11.62 20.31
C ASN A 26 -2.19 -10.94 18.94
N TRP A 27 -3.45 -10.69 18.57
CA TRP A 27 -3.81 -10.07 17.31
C TRP A 27 -4.46 -8.69 17.49
N PRO A 28 -4.08 -7.68 16.67
CA PRO A 28 -2.97 -7.70 15.73
C PRO A 28 -1.61 -7.67 16.45
N PRO A 29 -0.54 -8.19 15.83
CA PRO A 29 0.81 -8.02 16.35
C PRO A 29 1.20 -6.53 16.37
N PRO A 30 2.17 -6.12 17.22
CA PRO A 30 2.74 -4.78 17.18
C PRO A 30 3.25 -4.40 15.79
N PHE A 31 3.12 -3.12 15.44
CA PHE A 31 3.65 -2.61 14.18
C PHE A 31 5.18 -2.45 14.27
N GLU A 32 5.90 -3.18 13.43
CA GLU A 32 7.36 -3.12 13.34
C GLU A 32 7.79 -2.35 12.07
N PRO A 33 8.28 -1.11 12.18
CA PRO A 33 8.59 -0.27 11.03
C PRO A 33 9.62 -0.89 10.08
N GLU A 34 10.61 -1.59 10.62
CA GLU A 34 11.65 -2.27 9.82
C GLU A 34 11.06 -3.39 8.97
N ARG A 35 10.12 -4.17 9.51
CA ARG A 35 9.40 -5.20 8.76
C ARG A 35 8.59 -4.60 7.62
N ALA A 36 7.85 -3.53 7.89
CA ALA A 36 7.03 -2.87 6.87
C ALA A 36 7.82 -2.09 5.82
N ALA A 37 9.12 -1.80 6.05
CA ALA A 37 9.90 -0.86 5.26
C ALA A 37 9.97 -1.23 3.76
N ALA A 38 10.21 -2.50 3.45
CA ALA A 38 10.36 -2.96 2.07
C ALA A 38 9.04 -2.82 1.29
N LEU A 39 7.92 -3.28 1.85
CA LEU A 39 6.61 -3.15 1.23
C LEU A 39 6.20 -1.67 1.11
N GLY A 40 6.45 -0.88 2.15
CA GLY A 40 6.18 0.55 2.16
C GLY A 40 6.96 1.30 1.07
N ALA A 41 8.20 0.90 0.78
CA ALA A 41 8.99 1.48 -0.32
C ALA A 41 8.38 1.18 -1.69
N VAL A 42 7.91 -0.05 -1.92
CA VAL A 42 7.24 -0.44 -3.16
C VAL A 42 5.91 0.30 -3.31
N LEU A 43 5.07 0.32 -2.27
CA LEU A 43 3.76 0.96 -2.31
C LEU A 43 3.88 2.46 -2.61
N ARG A 44 4.84 3.16 -1.98
CA ARG A 44 5.11 4.58 -2.28
C ARG A 44 5.47 4.81 -3.73
N ARG A 45 6.28 3.94 -4.34
CA ARG A 45 6.65 4.04 -5.76
C ARG A 45 5.44 3.84 -6.68
N VAL A 46 4.60 2.85 -6.39
CA VAL A 46 3.38 2.59 -7.17
C VAL A 46 2.41 3.77 -7.08
N LEU A 47 2.13 4.26 -5.86
CA LEU A 47 1.23 5.40 -5.67
C LEU A 47 1.76 6.66 -6.34
N ALA A 48 3.07 6.91 -6.29
CA ALA A 48 3.70 8.03 -7.01
C ALA A 48 3.53 7.88 -8.53
N ALA A 49 3.70 6.68 -9.08
CA ALA A 49 3.50 6.43 -10.51
C ALA A 49 2.03 6.64 -10.94
N CYS A 50 1.07 6.13 -10.16
CA CYS A 50 -0.36 6.35 -10.40
C CYS A 50 -0.72 7.84 -10.32
N SER A 51 -0.17 8.55 -9.34
CA SER A 51 -0.35 9.99 -9.20
C SER A 51 0.20 10.74 -10.41
N ASN A 52 1.44 10.46 -10.83
CA ASN A 52 2.05 11.10 -11.99
C ASN A 52 1.23 10.87 -13.27
N PHE A 53 0.72 9.65 -13.46
CA PHE A 53 -0.17 9.32 -14.58
C PHE A 53 -1.45 10.18 -14.57
N ALA A 54 -2.15 10.23 -13.43
CA ALA A 54 -3.39 11.01 -13.30
C ALA A 54 -3.18 12.52 -13.54
N HIS A 55 -2.04 13.07 -13.11
CA HIS A 55 -1.71 14.48 -13.33
C HIS A 55 -1.27 14.76 -14.78
N SER A 56 -0.64 13.80 -15.45
CA SER A 56 -0.22 13.95 -16.85
C SER A 56 -1.42 14.02 -17.81
N ASP A 57 -2.49 13.28 -17.51
CA ASP A 57 -3.72 13.27 -18.31
C ASP A 57 -4.51 14.61 -18.22
N THR A 58 -4.22 15.43 -17.19
CA THR A 58 -4.79 16.77 -17.05
C THR A 58 -4.22 17.76 -18.08
N GLY A 59 -3.09 17.45 -18.72
CA GLY A 59 -2.43 18.30 -19.73
C GLY A 59 -2.58 17.84 -21.18
N ALA A 60 -3.08 16.63 -21.44
CA ALA A 60 -3.15 16.05 -22.78
C ALA A 60 -4.48 16.34 -23.52
N ALA A 61 -5.46 16.93 -22.84
CA ALA A 61 -6.67 17.47 -23.43
C ALA A 61 -6.53 18.99 -23.64
N ARG A 62 -5.70 19.38 -24.61
CA ARG A 62 -5.79 20.66 -25.31
C ARG A 62 -5.68 20.42 -26.80
#